data_AF-A0A3N5W995-F1
#
_entry.id   AF-A0A3N5W995-F1
#
_cell.length_a   1.000
_cell.length_b   1.000
_cell.length_c   1.000
_cell.angle_alpha   90.00
_cell.angle_beta   90.00
_cell.angle_gamma   90.00
#
_symmetry.space_group_name_H-M   'P 1'
#
loop_
_entity.id
_entity.type
_entity.pdbx_description
1 polymer ?
#
loop_
_entity_poly.entity_id
_entity_poly.type
_entity_poly.pdbx_seq_one_letter_code
_entity_poly.pdbx_strand_id
1 'polypeptide(L)'
;MALFVQGVVDGSIPDYQAAAWCMAVFFRGLDEVETLALTNAMVRTGKSLDLSNLRRPTVDKHSTGGVGDKTTLVVGPIMAALGAAMAKMSGRGLGHTGGTLDKLESIPGLRTELTLDRFMAQVDRIGLAVCSQTAELVPADKKFYALRDVTGTVPSIPLIAASIMAKKLAAGTSSIVLDVKYGNGAILPLLEDARNLADLMAKIGAANNRRIKTFLTSMEQPLGRAIGNALEVNEALNTLSGHGPPDLLELFLELAVVLLVLADLAPDRQAALIQARHAIEHGSALNKLREMIEAQGGDGAVVENRSLLPSAKLTTVVAARASGYLAGIDTAGLGRIALRLGAGRSHKDEPIDPGAGMVFLVRLGDRIDPGMPLAELYSNKLSEIEPAQESLRSCCRLSQEPPTPLDLIATYILGVIALRVYLSAGEYSGEMHAATLARALRAHDPDVELIGMGGSAMRAAGVEVLFDPIAASTIGFLEALASLRRYRQLLQEVTSVLAERRPDVVVWVDFGGFNLALAGECNRLGLPVVCVFSPS
;
A
#
# COMPACT_ATOMS: atom_id res chain seq x y z
N MET A 1 19.60 18.48 1.59
CA MET A 1 18.46 17.78 2.22
C MET A 1 18.82 17.14 3.56
N ALA A 2 19.75 16.18 3.62
CA ALA A 2 20.09 15.46 4.87
C ALA A 2 20.41 16.38 6.07
N LEU A 3 21.26 17.40 5.87
CA LEU A 3 21.59 18.39 6.91
C LEU A 3 20.36 19.14 7.42
N PHE A 4 19.42 19.47 6.53
CA PHE A 4 18.19 20.18 6.89
C PHE A 4 17.29 19.28 7.76
N VAL A 5 17.02 18.06 7.31
CA VAL A 5 16.17 17.11 8.06
C VAL A 5 16.78 16.77 9.42
N GLN A 6 18.10 16.55 9.48
CA GLN A 6 18.80 16.31 10.73
C GLN A 6 18.68 17.52 11.67
N GLY A 7 18.85 18.74 11.13
CA GLY A 7 18.73 19.97 11.89
C GLY A 7 17.33 20.21 12.47
N VAL A 8 16.28 19.79 11.75
CA VAL A 8 14.91 19.79 12.28
C VAL A 8 14.79 18.81 13.47
N VAL A 9 15.40 17.63 13.39
CA VAL A 9 15.35 16.61 14.45
C VAL A 9 16.14 17.01 15.69
N ASP A 10 17.36 17.52 15.54
CA ASP A 10 18.21 17.92 16.67
C ASP A 10 17.89 19.32 17.21
N GLY A 11 17.10 20.11 16.48
CA GLY A 11 16.65 21.45 16.90
C GLY A 11 17.60 22.58 16.51
N SER A 12 18.68 22.31 15.79
CA SER A 12 19.53 23.36 15.20
C SER A 12 18.80 24.17 14.12
N ILE A 13 17.74 23.60 13.52
CA ILE A 13 16.78 24.34 12.70
C ILE A 13 15.51 24.56 13.51
N PRO A 14 15.14 25.81 13.82
CA PRO A 14 13.96 26.13 14.59
C PRO A 14 12.68 25.90 13.80
N ASP A 15 11.60 25.61 14.52
CA ASP A 15 10.27 25.27 13.97
C ASP A 15 9.75 26.31 12.96
N TYR A 16 10.01 27.61 13.17
CA TYR A 16 9.56 28.64 12.24
C TYR A 16 10.27 28.58 10.87
N GLN A 17 11.53 28.13 10.81
CA GLN A 17 12.23 27.91 9.54
C GLN A 17 11.72 26.64 8.86
N ALA A 18 11.50 25.57 9.63
CA ALA A 18 10.94 24.32 9.13
C ALA A 18 9.52 24.51 8.57
N ALA A 19 8.66 25.23 9.29
CA ALA A 19 7.32 25.59 8.86
C ALA A 19 7.32 26.45 7.59
N ALA A 20 8.20 27.47 7.52
CA ALA A 20 8.35 28.29 6.32
C ALA A 20 8.79 27.44 5.11
N TRP A 21 9.70 26.49 5.31
CA TRP A 21 10.10 25.54 4.26
C TRP A 21 8.96 24.61 3.83
N CYS A 22 8.17 24.06 4.78
CA CYS A 22 6.98 23.27 4.44
C CYS A 22 5.98 24.06 3.59
N MET A 23 5.78 25.35 3.89
CA MET A 23 4.93 26.22 3.09
C MET A 23 5.52 26.52 1.70
N ALA A 24 6.84 26.69 1.60
CA ALA A 24 7.52 26.83 0.31
C ALA A 24 7.33 25.57 -0.56
N VAL A 25 7.50 24.37 0.01
CA VAL A 25 7.23 23.09 -0.66
C VAL A 25 5.75 22.94 -1.02
N PHE A 26 4.84 23.40 -0.17
CA PHE A 26 3.40 23.38 -0.47
C PHE A 26 3.08 24.12 -1.78
N PHE A 27 3.69 25.29 -2.01
CA PHE A 27 3.43 26.08 -3.22
C PHE A 27 4.30 25.71 -4.43
N ARG A 28 5.53 25.23 -4.22
CA ARG A 28 6.48 24.95 -5.30
C ARG A 28 6.58 23.48 -5.67
N GLY A 29 6.10 22.58 -4.81
CA GLY A 29 6.34 21.15 -4.93
C GLY A 29 7.79 20.78 -4.63
N LEU A 30 8.09 19.50 -4.84
CA LEU A 30 9.43 18.92 -4.96
C LEU A 30 9.37 17.97 -6.16
N ASP A 31 10.46 17.85 -6.89
CA ASP A 31 10.56 16.82 -7.92
C ASP A 31 10.77 15.41 -7.30
N GLU A 32 10.85 14.40 -8.15
CA GLU A 32 11.03 13.01 -7.72
C GLU A 32 12.36 12.79 -6.98
N VAL A 33 13.44 13.44 -7.43
CA VAL A 33 14.78 13.33 -6.85
C VAL A 33 14.82 13.99 -5.47
N GLU A 34 14.25 15.18 -5.36
CA GLU A 34 14.14 15.92 -4.11
C GLU A 34 13.25 15.20 -3.10
N THR A 35 12.13 14.63 -3.54
CA THR A 35 11.21 13.87 -2.67
C THR A 35 11.87 12.58 -2.17
N LEU A 36 12.58 11.86 -3.04
CA LEU A 36 13.35 10.69 -2.64
C LEU A 36 14.46 11.07 -1.65
N ALA A 37 15.17 12.17 -1.89
CA ALA A 37 16.20 12.67 -0.98
C ALA A 37 15.62 13.06 0.39
N LEU A 38 14.45 13.69 0.42
CA LEU A 38 13.72 13.99 1.65
C LEU A 38 13.34 12.72 2.39
N THR A 39 12.74 11.75 1.70
CA THR A 39 12.31 10.47 2.27
C THR A 39 13.50 9.74 2.90
N ASN A 40 14.59 9.58 2.15
CA ASN A 40 15.79 8.87 2.62
C ASN A 40 16.46 9.60 3.79
N ALA A 41 16.45 10.93 3.78
CA ALA A 41 16.93 11.72 4.91
C ALA A 41 16.06 11.49 6.16
N MET A 42 14.73 11.46 6.02
CA MET A 42 13.82 11.17 7.13
C MET A 42 14.05 9.77 7.73
N VAL A 43 14.18 8.74 6.89
CA VAL A 43 14.48 7.36 7.32
C VAL A 43 15.75 7.31 8.17
N ARG A 44 16.82 8.01 7.75
CA ARG A 44 18.11 8.01 8.45
C ARG A 44 18.11 8.69 9.81
N THR A 45 17.05 9.43 10.17
CA THR A 45 16.98 10.11 11.48
C THR A 45 16.63 9.17 12.63
N GLY A 46 16.12 7.98 12.32
CA GLY A 46 15.65 7.01 13.32
C GLY A 46 16.26 5.63 13.15
N LYS A 47 15.76 4.69 13.95
CA LYS A 47 16.07 3.27 13.83
C LYS A 47 15.15 2.63 12.79
N SER A 48 15.71 1.76 11.96
CA SER A 48 14.92 0.85 11.13
C SER A 48 14.73 -0.48 11.85
N LEU A 49 13.57 -1.12 11.63
CA LEU A 49 13.37 -2.50 12.03
C LEU A 49 14.11 -3.43 11.08
N ASP A 50 14.87 -4.35 11.67
CA ASP A 50 15.43 -5.48 10.93
C ASP A 50 14.47 -6.68 11.04
N LEU A 51 13.84 -7.00 9.91
CA LEU A 51 12.92 -8.12 9.79
C LEU A 51 13.57 -9.34 9.10
N SER A 52 14.87 -9.31 8.79
CA SER A 52 15.54 -10.38 8.05
C SER A 52 15.53 -11.74 8.76
N ASN A 53 15.36 -11.72 10.08
CA ASN A 53 15.33 -12.92 10.91
C ASN A 53 13.95 -13.61 10.95
N LEU A 54 12.91 -13.00 10.35
CA LEU A 54 11.59 -13.61 10.27
C LEU A 54 11.58 -14.73 9.22
N ARG A 55 10.94 -15.85 9.54
CA ARG A 55 10.88 -17.04 8.67
C ARG A 55 9.88 -16.91 7.52
N ARG A 56 9.08 -15.84 7.51
CA ARG A 56 7.93 -15.63 6.63
C ARG A 56 8.18 -14.42 5.73
N PRO A 57 7.67 -14.41 4.49
CA PRO A 57 7.68 -13.22 3.66
C PRO A 57 7.01 -12.05 4.39
N THR A 58 7.70 -10.91 4.43
CA THR A 58 7.20 -9.73 5.13
C THR A 58 6.28 -8.92 4.24
N VAL A 59 5.11 -8.58 4.76
CA VAL A 59 4.08 -7.81 4.05
C VAL A 59 3.56 -6.66 4.88
N ASP A 60 3.15 -5.57 4.24
CA ASP A 60 2.46 -4.45 4.91
C ASP A 60 1.43 -3.84 3.95
N LYS A 61 0.38 -3.27 4.54
CA LYS A 61 -0.62 -2.47 3.84
C LYS A 61 -0.65 -1.09 4.47
N HIS A 62 -0.58 -0.04 3.68
CA HIS A 62 -0.85 1.32 4.16
C HIS A 62 -2.06 1.90 3.45
N SER A 63 -2.78 2.80 4.13
CA SER A 63 -3.74 3.67 3.45
C SER A 63 -3.42 5.12 3.76
N THR A 64 -3.71 6.01 2.82
CA THR A 64 -3.67 7.45 3.05
C THR A 64 -4.72 7.92 4.07
N GLY A 65 -5.68 7.07 4.44
CA GLY A 65 -6.69 7.35 5.45
C GLY A 65 -8.04 7.71 4.82
N GLY A 66 -9.11 7.40 5.54
CA GLY A 66 -10.48 7.61 5.10
C GLY A 66 -11.50 7.31 6.20
N VAL A 67 -12.77 7.32 5.84
CA VAL A 67 -13.89 7.13 6.76
C VAL A 67 -14.38 5.68 6.67
N GLY A 68 -14.46 5.01 7.81
CA GLY A 68 -14.80 3.59 7.86
C GLY A 68 -13.66 2.67 7.40
N ASP A 69 -12.40 3.10 7.32
CA ASP A 69 -11.33 2.22 6.83
C ASP A 69 -10.88 1.18 7.86
N LYS A 70 -11.52 0.01 7.83
CA LYS A 70 -11.18 -1.17 8.65
C LYS A 70 -10.33 -2.22 7.95
N THR A 71 -9.73 -1.88 6.80
CA THR A 71 -8.96 -2.81 5.96
C THR A 71 -7.92 -3.62 6.72
N THR A 72 -7.16 -2.97 7.60
CA THR A 72 -6.09 -3.62 8.38
C THR A 72 -6.60 -4.82 9.18
N LEU A 73 -7.80 -4.69 9.76
CA LEU A 73 -8.39 -5.70 10.64
C LEU A 73 -8.82 -6.96 9.88
N VAL A 74 -8.91 -6.90 8.55
CA VAL A 74 -9.29 -8.04 7.71
C VAL A 74 -8.12 -8.55 6.88
N VAL A 75 -7.40 -7.68 6.18
CA VAL A 75 -6.28 -8.07 5.33
C VAL A 75 -5.14 -8.66 6.16
N GLY A 76 -4.82 -8.09 7.33
CA GLY A 76 -3.73 -8.60 8.18
C GLY A 76 -3.94 -10.07 8.58
N PRO A 77 -5.11 -10.44 9.13
CA PRO A 77 -5.39 -11.83 9.47
C PRO A 77 -5.42 -12.79 8.27
N ILE A 78 -5.90 -12.36 7.10
CA ILE A 78 -5.82 -13.16 5.86
C ILE A 78 -4.36 -13.46 5.52
N MET A 79 -3.50 -12.43 5.49
CA MET A 79 -2.08 -12.59 5.17
C MET A 79 -1.36 -13.50 6.17
N ALA A 80 -1.64 -13.34 7.46
CA ALA A 80 -1.05 -14.18 8.50
C ALA A 80 -1.52 -15.64 8.45
N ALA A 81 -2.76 -15.88 8.05
CA ALA A 81 -3.30 -17.23 7.85
C ALA A 81 -2.64 -17.93 6.65
N LEU A 82 -2.25 -17.17 5.64
CA LEU A 82 -1.60 -17.65 4.42
C LEU A 82 -0.06 -17.59 4.49
N GLY A 83 0.51 -17.50 5.70
CA GLY A 83 1.94 -17.69 5.93
C GLY A 83 2.81 -16.43 5.79
N ALA A 84 2.22 -15.25 5.65
CA ALA A 84 2.97 -13.99 5.67
C ALA A 84 3.27 -13.51 7.10
N ALA A 85 4.24 -12.61 7.23
CA ALA A 85 4.49 -11.82 8.44
C ALA A 85 4.11 -10.36 8.19
N MET A 86 3.04 -9.91 8.85
CA MET A 86 2.61 -8.51 8.85
C MET A 86 2.99 -7.82 10.16
N ALA A 87 4.19 -7.23 10.16
CA ALA A 87 4.72 -6.40 11.23
C ALA A 87 4.21 -4.96 11.09
N LYS A 88 2.99 -4.68 11.54
CA LYS A 88 2.31 -3.44 11.20
C LYS A 88 2.37 -2.39 12.30
N MET A 89 2.95 -1.25 11.95
CA MET A 89 2.82 -0.02 12.73
C MET A 89 1.71 0.86 12.16
N SER A 90 0.78 1.25 13.03
CA SER A 90 -0.39 2.05 12.70
C SER A 90 -0.45 3.34 13.52
N GLY A 91 -1.32 4.27 13.10
CA GLY A 91 -1.57 5.53 13.80
C GLY A 91 -2.94 5.55 14.49
N ARG A 92 -3.10 6.52 15.39
CA ARG A 92 -4.40 6.95 15.94
C ARG A 92 -5.10 7.90 14.98
N GLY A 93 -6.42 8.04 15.12
CA GLY A 93 -7.22 8.94 14.31
C GLY A 93 -7.04 10.39 14.74
N LEU A 94 -7.11 11.31 13.76
CA LEU A 94 -7.10 12.75 14.00
C LEU A 94 -8.00 13.43 12.96
N GLY A 95 -8.87 14.34 13.42
CA GLY A 95 -9.87 14.96 12.56
C GLY A 95 -10.96 13.98 12.15
N HIS A 96 -11.34 13.99 10.86
CA HIS A 96 -12.48 13.21 10.37
C HIS A 96 -12.13 11.75 10.00
N THR A 97 -10.86 11.38 9.97
CA THR A 97 -10.42 10.02 9.64
C THR A 97 -10.19 9.19 10.92
N GLY A 98 -10.66 7.94 10.90
CA GLY A 98 -10.49 7.03 12.03
C GLY A 98 -9.10 6.41 12.10
N GLY A 99 -8.66 6.03 13.31
CA GLY A 99 -7.37 5.35 13.53
C GLY A 99 -7.52 3.85 13.71
N THR A 100 -6.61 3.05 13.12
CA THR A 100 -6.62 1.59 13.36
C THR A 100 -6.36 1.24 14.82
N LEU A 101 -5.51 2.00 15.52
CA LEU A 101 -5.20 1.72 16.92
C LEU A 101 -6.41 1.98 17.83
N ASP A 102 -7.17 3.04 17.58
CA ASP A 102 -8.37 3.36 18.35
C ASP A 102 -9.46 2.30 18.17
N LYS A 103 -9.57 1.73 16.96
CA LYS A 103 -10.43 0.57 16.68
C LYS A 103 -9.98 -0.64 17.49
N LEU A 104 -8.70 -0.99 17.46
CA LEU A 104 -8.17 -2.13 18.22
C LEU A 104 -8.36 -1.97 19.74
N GLU A 105 -8.13 -0.77 20.28
CA GLU A 105 -8.31 -0.49 21.71
C GLU A 105 -9.77 -0.43 22.16
N SER A 106 -10.73 -0.52 21.23
CA SER A 106 -12.12 -0.78 21.60
C SER A 106 -12.34 -2.22 22.07
N ILE A 107 -11.43 -3.15 21.76
CA ILE A 107 -11.49 -4.53 22.24
C ILE A 107 -11.06 -4.55 23.71
N PRO A 108 -11.90 -5.08 24.63
CA PRO A 108 -11.58 -5.10 26.05
C PRO A 108 -10.21 -5.71 26.34
N GLY A 109 -9.36 -4.98 27.07
CA GLY A 109 -8.03 -5.42 27.50
C GLY A 109 -6.90 -5.25 26.48
N LEU A 110 -7.21 -5.03 25.19
CA LEU A 110 -6.21 -4.97 24.13
C LEU A 110 -5.31 -3.73 24.28
N ARG A 111 -3.99 -3.94 24.19
CA ARG A 111 -2.98 -2.88 24.24
C ARG A 111 -2.20 -2.81 22.93
N THR A 112 -2.09 -1.60 22.37
CA THR A 112 -1.34 -1.39 21.12
C THR A 112 0.11 -0.98 21.35
N GLU A 113 0.49 -0.68 22.59
CA GLU A 113 1.87 -0.40 22.96
C GLU A 113 2.60 -1.70 23.29
N LEU A 114 3.57 -2.05 22.46
CA LEU A 114 4.40 -3.23 22.61
C LEU A 114 5.87 -2.84 22.67
N THR A 115 6.64 -3.56 23.50
CA THR A 115 8.11 -3.53 23.38
C THR A 115 8.52 -4.19 22.07
N LEU A 116 9.68 -3.81 21.53
CA LEU A 116 10.18 -4.38 20.27
C LEU A 116 10.31 -5.90 20.34
N ASP A 117 10.83 -6.45 21.44
CA ASP A 117 10.99 -7.90 21.61
C ASP A 117 9.65 -8.64 21.58
N ARG A 118 8.62 -8.10 22.26
CA ARG A 118 7.28 -8.68 22.25
C ARG A 118 6.65 -8.59 20.86
N PHE A 119 6.83 -7.46 20.18
CA PHE A 119 6.35 -7.25 18.83
C PHE A 119 6.97 -8.26 17.85
N MET A 120 8.30 -8.40 17.85
CA MET A 120 9.00 -9.34 16.98
C MET A 120 8.63 -10.80 17.27
N ALA A 121 8.59 -11.19 18.55
CA ALA A 121 8.19 -12.54 18.95
C ALA A 121 6.74 -12.87 18.54
N GLN A 122 5.83 -11.89 18.65
CA GLN A 122 4.45 -12.05 18.21
C GLN A 122 4.36 -12.22 16.68
N VAL A 123 5.06 -11.39 15.92
CA VAL A 123 5.05 -11.49 14.45
C VAL A 123 5.61 -12.84 13.99
N ASP A 124 6.71 -13.32 14.57
CA ASP A 124 7.28 -14.63 14.19
C ASP A 124 6.33 -15.80 14.51
N ARG A 125 5.71 -15.78 15.69
CA ARG A 125 4.78 -16.82 16.15
C ARG A 125 3.46 -16.80 15.40
N ILE A 126 2.78 -15.66 15.36
CA ILE A 126 1.40 -15.54 14.87
C ILE A 126 1.38 -15.19 13.38
N GLY A 127 2.32 -14.35 12.93
CA GLY A 127 2.33 -13.73 11.60
C GLY A 127 1.71 -12.33 11.59
N LEU A 128 1.20 -11.84 12.71
CA LEU A 128 0.50 -10.55 12.80
C LEU A 128 0.71 -9.88 14.14
N ALA A 129 1.13 -8.61 14.09
CA ALA A 129 1.04 -7.68 15.21
C ALA A 129 0.68 -6.30 14.66
N VAL A 130 -0.15 -5.56 15.40
CA VAL A 130 -0.52 -4.18 15.05
C VAL A 130 -0.29 -3.30 16.26
N CYS A 131 0.79 -2.50 16.21
CA CYS A 131 1.21 -1.68 17.34
C CYS A 131 1.29 -0.19 16.99
N SER A 132 1.42 0.62 18.03
CA SER A 132 1.77 2.03 17.90
C SER A 132 3.18 2.20 17.32
N GLN A 133 3.39 3.33 16.65
CA GLN A 133 4.71 3.72 16.17
C GLN A 133 5.61 4.05 17.37
N THR A 134 6.81 3.47 17.41
CA THR A 134 7.81 3.84 18.42
C THR A 134 8.37 5.23 18.09
N ALA A 135 8.70 6.01 19.12
CA ALA A 135 9.27 7.35 18.94
C ALA A 135 10.62 7.34 18.19
N GLU A 136 11.26 6.17 18.11
CA GLU A 136 12.60 5.99 17.53
C GLU A 136 12.60 5.69 16.04
N LEU A 137 11.49 5.26 15.42
CA LEU A 137 11.52 4.71 14.05
C LEU A 137 11.81 5.78 12.98
N VAL A 138 11.14 6.93 13.06
CA VAL A 138 11.31 8.06 12.12
C VAL A 138 11.00 9.39 12.85
N PRO A 139 11.90 9.89 13.72
CA PRO A 139 11.63 11.09 14.53
C PRO A 139 11.41 12.35 13.68
N ALA A 140 12.04 12.44 12.48
CA ALA A 140 11.80 13.53 11.54
C ALA A 140 10.32 13.62 11.13
N ASP A 141 9.68 12.49 10.83
CA ASP A 141 8.28 12.46 10.40
C ASP A 141 7.35 13.03 11.47
N LYS A 142 7.56 12.66 12.74
CA LYS A 142 6.78 13.17 13.86
C LYS A 142 6.88 14.70 13.96
N LYS A 143 8.08 15.27 13.81
CA LYS A 143 8.28 16.73 13.85
C LYS A 143 7.64 17.43 12.66
N PHE A 144 7.89 16.95 11.44
CA PHE A 144 7.30 17.53 10.24
C PHE A 144 5.77 17.43 10.26
N TYR A 145 5.21 16.30 10.67
CA TYR A 145 3.76 16.12 10.73
C TYR A 145 3.12 17.08 11.74
N ALA A 146 3.69 17.21 12.94
CA ALA A 146 3.20 18.15 13.95
C ALA A 146 3.19 19.60 13.45
N LEU A 147 4.24 20.02 12.73
CA LEU A 147 4.29 21.35 12.11
C LEU A 147 3.26 21.50 10.98
N ARG A 148 3.14 20.49 10.11
CA ARG A 148 2.23 20.52 8.96
C ARG A 148 0.77 20.63 9.37
N ASP A 149 0.40 19.93 10.44
CA ASP A 149 -0.95 19.90 11.00
C ASP A 149 -1.43 21.30 11.43
N VAL A 150 -0.55 22.09 12.05
CA VAL A 150 -0.90 23.44 12.55
C VAL A 150 -0.60 24.57 11.57
N THR A 151 0.00 24.27 10.41
CA THR A 151 0.38 25.28 9.39
C THR A 151 -0.41 25.17 8.10
N GLY A 152 -1.35 24.23 8.00
CA GLY A 152 -2.15 24.01 6.79
C GLY A 152 -1.35 23.41 5.62
N THR A 153 -0.21 22.76 5.90
CA THR A 153 0.69 22.19 4.88
C THR A 153 0.62 20.66 4.80
N VAL A 154 -0.43 20.05 5.36
CA VAL A 154 -0.72 18.62 5.20
C VAL A 154 -0.99 18.22 3.74
N PRO A 155 -1.84 18.91 2.96
CA PRO A 155 -2.23 18.45 1.62
C PRO A 155 -1.18 18.80 0.55
N SER A 156 0.03 18.30 0.72
CA SER A 156 1.15 18.42 -0.23
C SER A 156 1.63 17.02 -0.63
N ILE A 157 1.50 16.68 -1.91
CA ILE A 157 1.88 15.36 -2.46
C ILE A 157 3.30 14.92 -2.04
N PRO A 158 4.37 15.71 -2.27
CA PRO A 158 5.72 15.28 -1.91
C PRO A 158 5.91 15.10 -0.40
N LEU A 159 5.29 15.94 0.44
CA LEU A 159 5.37 15.81 1.89
C LEU A 159 4.57 14.61 2.41
N ILE A 160 3.42 14.30 1.79
CA ILE A 160 2.63 13.10 2.09
C ILE A 160 3.42 11.85 1.70
N ALA A 161 3.96 11.81 0.48
CA ALA A 161 4.75 10.69 -0.02
C ALA A 161 5.96 10.40 0.88
N ALA A 162 6.76 11.43 1.18
CA ALA A 162 7.93 11.28 2.04
C ALA A 162 7.57 10.84 3.46
N SER A 163 6.49 11.40 4.03
CA SER A 163 5.99 11.02 5.35
C SER A 163 5.58 9.55 5.41
N ILE A 164 4.73 9.10 4.48
CA ILE A 164 4.24 7.72 4.45
C ILE A 164 5.40 6.76 4.19
N MET A 165 6.18 7.03 3.14
CA MET A 165 7.25 6.14 2.70
C MET A 165 8.37 6.03 3.72
N ALA A 166 8.77 7.11 4.39
CA ALA A 166 9.82 7.02 5.41
C ALA A 166 9.45 6.02 6.51
N LYS A 167 8.21 6.05 6.99
CA LYS A 167 7.70 5.08 7.98
C LYS A 167 7.66 3.66 7.44
N LYS A 168 7.24 3.47 6.19
CA LYS A 168 7.14 2.14 5.57
C LYS A 168 8.52 1.53 5.30
N LEU A 169 9.47 2.34 4.84
CA LEU A 169 10.85 1.92 4.60
C LEU A 169 11.57 1.56 5.91
N ALA A 170 11.39 2.37 6.95
CA ALA A 170 11.96 2.12 8.27
C ALA A 170 11.34 0.92 8.98
N ALA A 171 10.10 0.52 8.65
CA ALA A 171 9.48 -0.70 9.19
C ALA A 171 10.11 -1.99 8.64
N GLY A 172 10.97 -1.92 7.62
CA GLY A 172 11.78 -3.06 7.16
C GLY A 172 11.10 -4.01 6.16
N THR A 173 9.79 -3.87 5.95
CA THR A 173 8.98 -4.77 5.11
C THR A 173 9.40 -4.79 3.64
N SER A 174 9.43 -5.98 3.02
CA SER A 174 9.79 -6.21 1.63
C SER A 174 8.68 -5.94 0.62
N SER A 175 7.45 -6.40 0.90
CA SER A 175 6.32 -6.32 -0.03
C SER A 175 5.22 -5.43 0.56
N ILE A 176 4.83 -4.37 -0.14
CA ILE A 176 3.95 -3.32 0.41
C ILE A 176 2.83 -3.04 -0.59
N VAL A 177 1.59 -3.02 -0.08
CA VAL A 177 0.46 -2.46 -0.81
C VAL A 177 0.07 -1.11 -0.22
N LEU A 178 -0.06 -0.10 -1.08
CA LEU A 178 -0.49 1.25 -0.71
C LEU A 178 -1.89 1.48 -1.26
N ASP A 179 -2.83 1.84 -0.39
CA ASP A 179 -4.23 2.10 -0.71
C ASP A 179 -4.49 3.61 -0.63
N VAL A 180 -4.34 4.26 -1.79
CA VAL A 180 -4.44 5.70 -1.94
C VAL A 180 -5.90 6.06 -2.20
N LYS A 181 -6.52 6.67 -1.20
CA LYS A 181 -7.90 7.14 -1.27
C LYS A 181 -8.01 8.41 -2.11
N TYR A 182 -9.08 8.51 -2.90
CA TYR A 182 -9.50 9.75 -3.56
C TYR A 182 -10.98 10.05 -3.29
N GLY A 183 -11.41 11.29 -3.56
CA GLY A 183 -12.80 11.72 -3.37
C GLY A 183 -13.04 12.47 -2.05
N ASN A 184 -14.28 12.85 -1.81
CA ASN A 184 -14.60 13.84 -0.77
C ASN A 184 -14.29 13.42 0.69
N GLY A 185 -14.15 12.12 0.97
CA GLY A 185 -13.76 11.60 2.28
C GLY A 185 -12.27 11.26 2.41
N ALA A 186 -11.46 11.57 1.38
CA ALA A 186 -10.02 11.36 1.37
C ALA A 186 -9.25 12.66 1.64
N ILE A 187 -7.94 12.53 1.91
CA ILE A 187 -7.04 13.70 2.01
C ILE A 187 -6.90 14.40 0.66
N LEU A 188 -6.90 13.62 -0.44
CA LEU A 188 -6.79 14.12 -1.81
C LEU A 188 -8.14 13.94 -2.51
N PRO A 189 -8.88 15.01 -2.83
CA PRO A 189 -10.19 14.89 -3.44
C PRO A 189 -10.10 14.45 -4.91
N LEU A 190 -9.10 14.90 -5.65
CA LEU A 190 -8.97 14.63 -7.08
C LEU A 190 -8.29 13.28 -7.35
N LEU A 191 -8.85 12.52 -8.29
CA LEU A 191 -8.28 11.23 -8.72
C LEU A 191 -6.87 11.39 -9.31
N GLU A 192 -6.62 12.49 -10.01
CA GLU A 192 -5.30 12.79 -10.60
C GLU A 192 -4.23 13.01 -9.53
N ASP A 193 -4.54 13.76 -8.47
CA ASP A 193 -3.62 13.97 -7.35
C ASP A 193 -3.32 12.64 -6.62
N ALA A 194 -4.35 11.80 -6.44
CA ALA A 194 -4.19 10.47 -5.86
C ALA A 194 -3.32 9.57 -6.75
N ARG A 195 -3.46 9.64 -8.07
CA ARG A 195 -2.59 8.95 -9.04
C ARG A 195 -1.15 9.43 -8.93
N ASN A 196 -0.92 10.73 -8.93
CA ASN A 196 0.41 11.32 -8.79
C ASN A 196 1.08 10.92 -7.46
N LEU A 197 0.32 10.90 -6.37
CA LEU A 197 0.81 10.42 -5.06
C LEU A 197 1.17 8.93 -5.10
N ALA A 198 0.30 8.10 -5.68
CA ALA A 198 0.54 6.67 -5.82
C ALA A 198 1.80 6.36 -6.64
N ASP A 199 1.95 6.98 -7.82
CA ASP A 199 3.12 6.82 -8.69
C ASP A 199 4.41 7.23 -7.97
N LEU A 200 4.40 8.38 -7.30
CA LEU A 200 5.55 8.87 -6.55
C LEU A 200 5.96 7.91 -5.42
N MET A 201 4.99 7.40 -4.65
CA MET A 201 5.28 6.44 -3.59
C MET A 201 5.78 5.09 -4.13
N ALA A 202 5.25 4.63 -5.26
CA ALA A 202 5.74 3.42 -5.93
C ALA A 202 7.21 3.58 -6.37
N LYS A 203 7.54 4.71 -6.99
CA LYS A 203 8.92 5.07 -7.41
C LYS A 203 9.88 5.15 -6.22
N ILE A 204 9.48 5.79 -5.12
CA ILE A 204 10.27 5.85 -3.89
C ILE A 204 10.52 4.45 -3.31
N GLY A 205 9.50 3.58 -3.37
CA GLY A 205 9.61 2.18 -2.96
C GLY A 205 10.62 1.40 -3.79
N ALA A 206 10.49 1.47 -5.11
CA ALA A 206 11.38 0.81 -6.05
C ALA A 206 12.84 1.27 -5.87
N ALA A 207 13.06 2.59 -5.74
CA ALA A 207 14.39 3.17 -5.47
C ALA A 207 15.00 2.72 -4.13
N ASN A 208 14.20 2.17 -3.22
CA ASN A 208 14.62 1.62 -1.94
C ASN A 208 14.48 0.09 -1.86
N ASN A 209 14.48 -0.59 -3.02
CA ASN A 209 14.42 -2.05 -3.14
C ASN A 209 13.20 -2.67 -2.44
N ARG A 210 12.05 -1.98 -2.47
CA ARG A 210 10.77 -2.50 -1.97
C ARG A 210 9.88 -2.87 -3.13
N ARG A 211 9.19 -4.00 -3.00
CA ARG A 211 8.14 -4.42 -3.94
C ARG A 211 6.86 -3.70 -3.55
N ILE A 212 6.44 -2.73 -4.36
CA ILE A 212 5.26 -1.90 -4.04
C ILE A 212 4.21 -2.03 -5.13
N LYS A 213 2.95 -2.16 -4.70
CA LYS A 213 1.77 -1.98 -5.56
C LYS A 213 0.83 -0.96 -4.93
N THR A 214 0.17 -0.17 -5.77
CA THR A 214 -0.67 0.95 -5.35
C THR A 214 -2.10 0.79 -5.88
N PHE A 215 -3.07 1.05 -5.03
CA PHE A 215 -4.49 1.04 -5.36
C PHE A 215 -5.02 2.46 -5.30
N LEU A 216 -5.83 2.84 -6.29
CA LEU A 216 -6.67 4.05 -6.19
C LEU A 216 -8.08 3.61 -5.83
N THR A 217 -8.51 3.93 -4.62
CA THR A 217 -9.85 3.54 -4.15
C THR A 217 -10.68 4.74 -3.77
N SER A 218 -11.96 4.66 -4.12
CA SER A 218 -12.90 5.75 -3.88
C SER A 218 -13.23 5.88 -2.39
N MET A 219 -13.34 7.13 -1.95
CA MET A 219 -13.86 7.55 -0.65
C MET A 219 -14.98 8.58 -0.83
N GLU A 220 -15.73 8.49 -1.94
CA GLU A 220 -16.99 9.23 -2.15
C GLU A 220 -18.12 8.73 -1.25
N GLN A 221 -17.96 7.54 -0.69
CA GLN A 221 -18.81 6.96 0.35
C GLN A 221 -17.93 6.29 1.41
N PRO A 222 -18.40 6.13 2.66
CA PRO A 222 -17.65 5.41 3.68
C PRO A 222 -17.38 3.97 3.24
N LEU A 223 -16.20 3.47 3.58
CA LEU A 223 -15.84 2.09 3.30
C LEU A 223 -16.63 1.17 4.24
N GLY A 224 -17.40 0.21 3.70
CA GLY A 224 -18.37 -0.56 4.47
C GLY A 224 -19.51 0.30 5.01
N ARG A 225 -20.18 -0.16 6.07
CA ARG A 225 -21.32 0.54 6.70
C ARG A 225 -20.97 1.17 8.03
N ALA A 226 -20.08 0.54 8.79
CA ALA A 226 -19.72 1.01 10.13
C ALA A 226 -18.67 2.14 10.08
N ILE A 227 -18.90 3.20 10.86
CA ILE A 227 -17.97 4.31 11.10
C ILE A 227 -17.84 4.49 12.61
N GLY A 228 -16.63 4.31 13.15
CA GLY A 228 -16.38 4.38 14.59
C GLY A 228 -15.23 3.47 15.01
N ASN A 229 -15.26 2.98 16.25
CA ASN A 229 -14.23 2.09 16.78
C ASN A 229 -14.75 0.66 16.94
N ALA A 230 -15.56 0.39 17.97
CA ALA A 230 -16.14 -0.94 18.21
C ALA A 230 -17.04 -1.40 17.06
N LEU A 231 -17.80 -0.47 16.45
CA LEU A 231 -18.65 -0.74 15.29
C LEU A 231 -17.83 -1.25 14.09
N GLU A 232 -16.65 -0.67 13.86
CA GLU A 232 -15.76 -1.09 12.76
C GLU A 232 -15.05 -2.42 13.06
N VAL A 233 -14.71 -2.68 14.32
CA VAL A 233 -14.22 -4.00 14.75
C VAL A 233 -15.29 -5.07 14.52
N ASN A 234 -16.55 -4.78 14.90
CA ASN A 234 -17.66 -5.69 14.67
C ASN A 234 -17.87 -6.00 13.18
N GLU A 235 -17.84 -4.98 12.32
CA GLU A 235 -17.95 -5.20 10.87
C GLU A 235 -16.76 -5.99 10.31
N ALA A 236 -15.53 -5.77 10.79
CA ALA A 236 -14.37 -6.57 10.40
C ALA A 236 -14.49 -8.04 10.82
N LEU A 237 -14.97 -8.30 12.04
CA LEU A 237 -15.24 -9.66 12.54
C LEU A 237 -16.33 -10.36 11.71
N ASN A 238 -17.40 -9.64 11.35
CA ASN A 238 -18.46 -10.16 10.47
C ASN A 238 -17.92 -10.50 9.09
N THR A 239 -17.08 -9.64 8.50
CA THR A 239 -16.42 -9.91 7.21
C THR A 239 -15.55 -11.15 7.26
N LEU A 240 -14.71 -11.29 8.28
CA LEU A 240 -13.86 -12.48 8.48
C LEU A 240 -14.67 -13.75 8.81
N SER A 241 -15.92 -13.61 9.24
CA SER A 241 -16.86 -14.71 9.45
C SER A 241 -17.70 -15.02 8.21
N GLY A 242 -17.48 -14.36 7.07
CA GLY A 242 -18.24 -14.56 5.82
C GLY A 242 -19.56 -13.79 5.74
N HIS A 243 -19.85 -12.89 6.68
CA HIS A 243 -21.12 -12.15 6.79
C HIS A 243 -20.94 -10.62 6.64
N GLY A 244 -19.86 -10.19 5.98
CA GLY A 244 -19.56 -8.78 5.78
C GLY A 244 -20.29 -8.14 4.59
N PRO A 245 -20.23 -6.81 4.45
CA PRO A 245 -20.69 -6.12 3.24
C PRO A 245 -19.95 -6.64 1.99
N PRO A 246 -20.64 -7.00 0.89
CA PRO A 246 -20.00 -7.57 -0.30
C PRO A 246 -18.93 -6.67 -0.94
N ASP A 247 -19.19 -5.37 -1.04
CA ASP A 247 -18.27 -4.36 -1.59
C ASP A 247 -16.99 -4.25 -0.75
N LEU A 248 -17.13 -4.33 0.57
CA LEU A 248 -16.02 -4.35 1.51
C LEU A 248 -15.16 -5.61 1.34
N LEU A 249 -15.81 -6.77 1.23
CA LEU A 249 -15.14 -8.05 1.05
C LEU A 249 -14.35 -8.08 -0.27
N GLU A 250 -14.93 -7.57 -1.35
CA GLU A 250 -14.26 -7.48 -2.65
C GLU A 250 -12.94 -6.71 -2.56
N LEU A 251 -12.96 -5.49 -1.99
CA LEU A 251 -11.75 -4.70 -1.82
C LEU A 251 -10.69 -5.43 -0.98
N PHE A 252 -11.10 -6.09 0.10
CA PHE A 252 -10.17 -6.78 1.00
C PHE A 252 -9.54 -8.01 0.34
N LEU A 253 -10.32 -8.75 -0.45
CA LEU A 253 -9.81 -9.86 -1.24
C LEU A 253 -8.82 -9.36 -2.30
N GLU A 254 -9.12 -8.28 -3.03
CA GLU A 254 -8.20 -7.75 -4.04
C GLU A 254 -6.87 -7.27 -3.43
N LEU A 255 -6.91 -6.58 -2.29
CA LEU A 255 -5.70 -6.17 -1.57
C LEU A 255 -4.88 -7.37 -1.10
N ALA A 256 -5.54 -8.40 -0.55
CA ALA A 256 -4.86 -9.63 -0.12
C ALA A 256 -4.27 -10.40 -1.32
N VAL A 257 -5.00 -10.50 -2.43
CA VAL A 257 -4.57 -11.14 -3.67
C VAL A 257 -3.27 -10.52 -4.19
N VAL A 258 -3.23 -9.19 -4.29
CA VAL A 258 -2.02 -8.50 -4.75
C VAL A 258 -0.87 -8.72 -3.77
N LEU A 259 -1.12 -8.66 -2.46
CA LEU A 259 -0.07 -8.94 -1.47
C LEU A 259 0.47 -10.36 -1.53
N LEU A 260 -0.38 -11.37 -1.76
CA LEU A 260 0.02 -12.77 -1.87
C LEU A 260 0.94 -12.99 -3.06
N VAL A 261 0.58 -12.45 -4.23
CA VAL A 261 1.42 -12.52 -5.42
C VAL A 261 2.72 -11.74 -5.21
N LEU A 262 2.64 -10.52 -4.66
CA LEU A 262 3.81 -9.67 -4.40
C LEU A 262 4.76 -10.25 -3.34
N ALA A 263 4.30 -11.19 -2.52
CA ALA A 263 5.08 -11.86 -1.49
C ALA A 263 5.52 -13.28 -1.90
N ASP A 264 5.26 -13.68 -3.16
CA ASP A 264 5.53 -15.03 -3.68
C ASP A 264 4.83 -16.16 -2.92
N LEU A 265 3.70 -15.84 -2.26
CA LEU A 265 2.85 -16.80 -1.55
C LEU A 265 1.79 -17.43 -2.47
N ALA A 266 1.58 -16.82 -3.63
CA ALA A 266 0.74 -17.36 -4.70
C ALA A 266 1.40 -17.11 -6.06
N PRO A 267 1.33 -18.07 -7.00
CA PRO A 267 1.97 -17.93 -8.31
C PRO A 267 1.26 -16.90 -9.21
N ASP A 268 -0.04 -16.72 -9.03
CA ASP A 268 -0.86 -15.84 -9.83
C ASP A 268 -2.10 -15.35 -9.06
N ARG A 269 -2.82 -14.42 -9.68
CA ARG A 269 -4.03 -13.79 -9.12
C ARG A 269 -5.13 -14.81 -8.83
N GLN A 270 -5.33 -15.81 -9.68
CA GLN A 270 -6.42 -16.77 -9.54
C GLN A 270 -6.18 -17.68 -8.33
N ALA A 271 -4.96 -18.23 -8.20
CA ALA A 271 -4.54 -19.01 -7.05
C ALA A 271 -4.64 -18.19 -5.75
N ALA A 272 -4.17 -16.94 -5.78
CA ALA A 272 -4.25 -16.04 -4.63
C ALA A 272 -5.70 -15.78 -4.18
N LEU A 273 -6.63 -15.58 -5.12
CA LEU A 273 -8.03 -15.32 -4.82
C LEU A 273 -8.70 -16.54 -4.16
N ILE A 274 -8.43 -17.74 -4.67
CA ILE A 274 -8.94 -18.99 -4.09
C ILE A 274 -8.41 -19.15 -2.66
N GLN A 275 -7.11 -18.96 -2.45
CA GLN A 275 -6.50 -19.06 -1.12
C GLN A 275 -7.09 -18.04 -0.13
N ALA A 276 -7.22 -16.78 -0.53
CA ALA A 276 -7.77 -15.71 0.30
C ALA A 276 -9.24 -15.98 0.68
N ARG A 277 -10.06 -16.44 -0.26
CA ARG A 277 -11.46 -16.85 0.02
C ARG A 277 -11.53 -18.02 0.97
N HIS A 278 -10.74 -19.08 0.73
CA HIS A 278 -10.71 -20.25 1.60
C HIS A 278 -10.28 -19.90 3.03
N ALA A 279 -9.36 -18.95 3.22
CA ALA A 279 -8.93 -18.50 4.54
C ALA A 279 -10.05 -17.84 5.36
N ILE A 280 -10.99 -17.16 4.69
CA ILE A 280 -12.21 -16.62 5.31
C ILE A 280 -13.22 -17.74 5.56
N GLU A 281 -13.53 -18.53 4.53
CA GLU A 281 -14.57 -19.57 4.57
C GLU A 281 -14.32 -20.65 5.64
N HIS A 282 -13.07 -21.07 5.82
CA HIS A 282 -12.69 -22.07 6.83
C HIS A 282 -12.30 -21.45 8.18
N GLY A 283 -12.41 -20.12 8.32
CA GLY A 283 -12.20 -19.39 9.57
C GLY A 283 -10.74 -19.24 10.02
N SER A 284 -9.75 -19.61 9.20
CA SER A 284 -8.33 -19.49 9.58
C SER A 284 -7.89 -18.03 9.73
N ALA A 285 -8.40 -17.13 8.88
CA ALA A 285 -8.17 -15.70 9.01
C ALA A 285 -8.81 -15.13 10.31
N LEU A 286 -10.04 -15.54 10.63
CA LEU A 286 -10.69 -15.14 11.88
C LEU A 286 -9.91 -15.62 13.12
N ASN A 287 -9.40 -16.86 13.09
CA ASN A 287 -8.56 -17.39 14.16
C ASN A 287 -7.25 -16.60 14.32
N LYS A 288 -6.63 -16.14 13.23
CA LYS A 288 -5.43 -15.29 13.30
C LYS A 288 -5.71 -13.93 13.94
N LEU A 289 -6.90 -13.38 13.73
CA LEU A 289 -7.32 -12.18 14.45
C LEU A 289 -7.49 -12.46 15.95
N ARG A 290 -8.10 -13.60 16.33
CA ARG A 290 -8.19 -14.04 17.74
C ARG A 290 -6.81 -14.14 18.39
N GLU A 291 -5.88 -14.86 17.76
CA GLU A 291 -4.50 -15.03 18.27
C GLU A 291 -3.80 -13.69 18.48
N MET A 292 -3.97 -12.75 17.54
CA MET A 292 -3.38 -11.40 17.63
C MET A 292 -3.98 -10.61 18.81
N ILE A 293 -5.32 -10.64 18.95
CA ILE A 293 -6.05 -9.98 20.04
C ILE A 293 -5.52 -10.48 21.40
N GLU A 294 -5.50 -11.80 21.59
CA GLU A 294 -5.06 -12.42 22.84
C GLU A 294 -3.58 -12.14 23.15
N ALA A 295 -2.71 -12.17 22.13
CA ALA A 295 -1.28 -11.87 22.30
C ALA A 295 -1.02 -10.41 22.74
N GLN A 296 -1.91 -9.49 22.35
CA GLN A 296 -1.90 -8.09 22.76
C GLN A 296 -2.74 -7.82 24.02
N GLY A 297 -3.19 -8.88 24.72
CA GLY A 297 -3.89 -8.80 26.00
C GLY A 297 -5.39 -8.54 25.92
N GLY A 298 -5.95 -8.52 24.70
CA GLY A 298 -7.38 -8.36 24.49
C GLY A 298 -8.18 -9.64 24.73
N ASP A 299 -9.47 -9.48 24.96
CA ASP A 299 -10.42 -10.58 25.10
C ASP A 299 -10.71 -11.23 23.74
N GLY A 300 -10.16 -12.43 23.50
CA GLY A 300 -10.38 -13.20 22.28
C GLY A 300 -11.82 -13.67 22.10
N ALA A 301 -12.63 -13.72 23.17
CA ALA A 301 -14.02 -14.16 23.10
C ALA A 301 -14.92 -13.22 22.27
N VAL A 302 -14.47 -11.97 22.01
CA VAL A 302 -15.19 -11.03 21.12
C VAL A 302 -15.40 -11.61 19.71
N VAL A 303 -14.55 -12.54 19.30
CA VAL A 303 -14.62 -13.22 17.99
C VAL A 303 -15.87 -14.08 17.88
N GLU A 304 -16.33 -14.68 18.98
CA GLU A 304 -17.56 -15.47 19.04
C GLU A 304 -18.75 -14.66 19.58
N ASN A 305 -18.51 -13.83 20.59
CA ASN A 305 -19.53 -13.04 21.25
C ASN A 305 -19.27 -11.54 21.09
N ARG A 306 -19.90 -10.95 20.07
CA ARG A 306 -19.67 -9.55 19.68
C ARG A 306 -20.31 -8.56 20.67
N SER A 307 -21.22 -9.03 21.53
CA SER A 307 -21.81 -8.20 22.60
C SER A 307 -20.81 -7.78 23.68
N LEU A 308 -19.63 -8.41 23.70
CA LEU A 308 -18.52 -8.01 24.57
C LEU A 308 -17.84 -6.71 24.12
N LEU A 309 -18.02 -6.31 22.85
CA LEU A 309 -17.53 -5.03 22.37
C LEU A 309 -18.33 -3.87 23.01
N PRO A 310 -17.68 -2.73 23.32
CA PRO A 310 -18.36 -1.55 23.83
C PRO A 310 -19.46 -1.08 22.88
N SER A 311 -20.61 -0.71 23.43
CA SER A 311 -21.71 -0.09 22.69
C SER A 311 -22.21 1.14 23.44
N ALA A 312 -22.60 2.16 22.70
CA ALA A 312 -23.19 3.36 23.27
C ALA A 312 -24.62 3.08 23.81
N LYS A 313 -25.02 3.82 24.84
CA LYS A 313 -26.33 3.64 25.50
C LYS A 313 -27.50 4.20 24.69
N LEU A 314 -27.26 5.23 23.88
CA LEU A 314 -28.29 5.84 23.04
C LEU A 314 -28.08 5.40 21.60
N THR A 315 -29.13 4.82 21.03
CA THR A 315 -29.22 4.49 19.61
C THR A 315 -30.39 5.25 19.00
N THR A 316 -30.19 5.89 17.86
CA THR A 316 -31.25 6.62 17.17
C THR A 316 -31.17 6.41 15.66
N VAL A 317 -32.29 6.03 15.06
CA VAL A 317 -32.41 5.86 13.62
C VAL A 317 -32.68 7.22 12.96
N VAL A 318 -31.93 7.51 11.90
CA VAL A 318 -32.16 8.68 11.05
C VAL A 318 -32.89 8.23 9.79
N ALA A 319 -34.15 8.62 9.65
CA ALA A 319 -34.94 8.34 8.46
C ALA A 319 -34.84 9.46 7.40
N ALA A 320 -34.97 9.06 6.13
CA ALA A 320 -35.09 9.96 4.99
C ALA A 320 -36.39 10.78 5.04
N ARG A 321 -36.32 12.04 4.59
CA ARG A 321 -37.48 12.95 4.51
C ARG A 321 -38.07 13.08 3.10
N ALA A 322 -37.33 12.64 2.08
CA ALA A 322 -37.69 12.81 0.68
C ALA A 322 -37.35 11.53 -0.10
N SER A 323 -37.99 11.36 -1.26
CA SER A 323 -37.68 10.29 -2.20
C SER A 323 -36.64 10.71 -3.22
N GLY A 324 -35.92 9.73 -3.77
CA GLY A 324 -34.95 9.91 -4.85
C GLY A 324 -33.96 8.76 -4.92
N TYR A 325 -32.91 8.92 -5.71
CA TYR A 325 -31.74 8.05 -5.69
C TYR A 325 -30.60 8.74 -4.92
N LEU A 326 -29.85 8.00 -4.10
CA LEU A 326 -28.72 8.56 -3.38
C LEU A 326 -27.56 8.83 -4.36
N ALA A 327 -27.40 10.10 -4.75
CA ALA A 327 -26.45 10.54 -5.79
C ALA A 327 -25.18 11.21 -5.24
N GLY A 328 -25.05 11.33 -3.92
CA GLY A 328 -23.85 11.84 -3.30
C GLY A 328 -23.91 11.73 -1.78
N ILE A 329 -22.74 11.51 -1.19
CA ILE A 329 -22.56 11.43 0.26
C ILE A 329 -21.38 12.33 0.62
N ASP A 330 -21.57 13.32 1.50
CA ASP A 330 -20.45 14.03 2.15
C ASP A 330 -19.80 13.10 3.19
N THR A 331 -18.85 12.29 2.72
CA THR A 331 -18.19 11.25 3.52
C THR A 331 -17.32 11.84 4.61
N ALA A 332 -16.60 12.95 4.33
CA ALA A 332 -15.90 13.68 5.37
C ALA A 332 -16.88 14.26 6.42
N GLY A 333 -18.07 14.68 5.99
CA GLY A 333 -19.18 15.05 6.87
C GLY A 333 -19.61 13.93 7.80
N LEU A 334 -19.76 12.70 7.28
CA LEU A 334 -20.05 11.53 8.12
C LEU A 334 -18.94 11.27 9.14
N GLY A 335 -17.67 11.40 8.76
CA GLY A 335 -16.53 11.32 9.67
C GLY A 335 -16.58 12.37 10.80
N ARG A 336 -16.92 13.62 10.47
CA ARG A 336 -17.12 14.70 11.45
C ARG A 336 -18.30 14.43 12.39
N ILE A 337 -19.39 13.85 11.87
CA ILE A 337 -20.53 13.44 12.70
C ILE A 337 -20.13 12.33 13.67
N ALA A 338 -19.38 11.32 13.21
CA ALA A 338 -18.88 10.27 14.10
C ALA A 338 -18.01 10.85 15.22
N LEU A 339 -17.09 11.78 14.91
CA LEU A 339 -16.30 12.50 15.91
C LEU A 339 -17.20 13.23 16.92
N ARG A 340 -18.20 13.97 16.43
CA ARG A 340 -19.16 14.69 17.27
C ARG A 340 -19.91 13.76 18.24
N LEU A 341 -20.29 12.57 17.78
CA LEU A 341 -20.94 11.55 18.60
C LEU A 341 -20.04 10.94 19.70
N GLY A 342 -18.71 11.17 19.64
CA GLY A 342 -17.70 10.60 20.55
C GLY A 342 -16.71 9.64 19.89
N ALA A 343 -16.87 9.41 18.58
CA ALA A 343 -16.07 8.57 17.68
C ALA A 343 -14.54 8.72 17.72
N GLY A 344 -14.10 9.94 17.98
CA GLY A 344 -12.76 10.38 17.66
C GLY A 344 -12.38 11.62 18.45
N ARG A 345 -11.25 12.23 18.07
CA ARG A 345 -10.62 13.32 18.81
C ARG A 345 -10.47 14.54 17.93
N SER A 346 -10.76 15.71 18.48
CA SER A 346 -10.45 17.00 17.85
C SER A 346 -9.00 17.43 18.13
N HIS A 347 -8.47 16.99 19.27
CA HIS A 347 -7.09 17.23 19.70
C HIS A 347 -6.53 15.98 20.38
N LYS A 348 -5.20 15.85 20.37
CA LYS A 348 -4.49 14.59 20.66
C LYS A 348 -4.84 13.91 21.99
N ASP A 349 -5.14 14.70 23.03
CA ASP A 349 -5.33 14.20 24.39
C ASP A 349 -6.82 13.98 24.77
N GLU A 350 -7.74 14.17 23.83
CA GLU A 350 -9.18 13.99 24.07
C GLU A 350 -9.52 12.49 24.25
N PRO A 351 -10.33 12.10 25.26
CA PRO A 351 -10.80 10.73 25.37
C PRO A 351 -11.82 10.41 24.26
N ILE A 352 -11.83 9.16 23.81
CA ILE A 352 -12.83 8.65 22.84
C ILE A 352 -13.85 7.77 23.54
N ASP A 353 -15.07 7.75 23.01
CA ASP A 353 -16.06 6.74 23.33
C ASP A 353 -15.96 5.60 22.29
N PRO A 354 -15.43 4.43 22.67
CA PRO A 354 -15.21 3.33 21.72
C PRO A 354 -16.53 2.77 21.16
N GLY A 355 -17.64 2.93 21.87
CA GLY A 355 -18.97 2.46 21.45
C GLY A 355 -19.77 3.48 20.62
N ALA A 356 -19.29 4.72 20.51
CA ALA A 356 -19.92 5.74 19.70
C ALA A 356 -19.62 5.58 18.20
N GLY A 357 -20.43 6.22 17.36
CA GLY A 357 -20.26 6.24 15.90
C GLY A 357 -21.58 6.11 15.17
N MET A 358 -21.54 5.51 13.98
CA MET A 358 -22.75 5.22 13.22
C MET A 358 -22.62 3.96 12.36
N VAL A 359 -23.77 3.38 12.03
CA VAL A 359 -23.92 2.40 10.95
C VAL A 359 -24.72 3.06 9.84
N PHE A 360 -24.07 3.32 8.70
CA PHE A 360 -24.68 3.92 7.52
C PHE A 360 -25.31 2.83 6.65
N LEU A 361 -26.63 2.84 6.50
CA LEU A 361 -27.42 1.70 6.02
C LEU A 361 -27.63 1.68 4.49
N VAL A 362 -27.46 2.82 3.85
CA VAL A 362 -27.68 3.02 2.41
C VAL A 362 -26.36 3.23 1.67
N ARG A 363 -26.33 2.95 0.36
CA ARG A 363 -25.19 3.10 -0.54
C ARG A 363 -25.51 4.04 -1.68
N LEU A 364 -24.47 4.61 -2.31
CA LEU A 364 -24.64 5.39 -3.54
C LEU A 364 -25.39 4.55 -4.59
N GLY A 365 -26.37 5.18 -5.25
CA GLY A 365 -27.25 4.52 -6.22
C GLY A 365 -28.52 3.92 -5.63
N ASP A 366 -28.61 3.73 -4.32
CA ASP A 366 -29.82 3.18 -3.69
C ASP A 366 -31.04 4.08 -3.93
N ARG A 367 -32.19 3.46 -4.17
CA ARG A 367 -33.48 4.15 -4.17
C ARG A 367 -33.89 4.42 -2.72
N ILE A 368 -34.20 5.67 -2.42
CA ILE A 368 -34.60 6.16 -1.10
C ILE A 368 -36.06 6.61 -1.17
N ASP A 369 -36.85 6.18 -0.20
CA ASP A 369 -38.22 6.63 0.02
C ASP A 369 -38.35 7.33 1.40
N PRO A 370 -39.32 8.27 1.57
CA PRO A 370 -39.55 8.91 2.85
C PRO A 370 -39.82 7.88 3.96
N GLY A 371 -39.19 8.06 5.11
CA GLY A 371 -39.27 7.13 6.24
C GLY A 371 -38.25 5.99 6.20
N MET A 372 -37.56 5.75 5.08
CA MET A 372 -36.51 4.73 4.98
C MET A 372 -35.33 5.09 5.89
N PRO A 373 -34.76 4.14 6.65
CA PRO A 373 -33.62 4.40 7.51
C PRO A 373 -32.34 4.64 6.68
N LEU A 374 -31.69 5.77 6.91
CA LEU A 374 -30.41 6.13 6.29
C LEU A 374 -29.21 5.66 7.13
N ALA A 375 -29.31 5.81 8.46
CA ALA A 375 -28.26 5.42 9.38
C ALA A 375 -28.78 5.21 10.80
N GLU A 376 -28.03 4.45 11.59
CA GLU A 376 -28.17 4.34 13.04
C GLU A 376 -27.03 5.10 13.72
N LEU A 377 -27.36 6.03 14.61
CA LEU A 377 -26.40 6.79 15.40
C LEU A 377 -26.24 6.15 16.77
N TYR A 378 -24.99 6.04 17.24
CA TYR A 378 -24.62 5.50 18.53
C TYR A 378 -23.85 6.58 19.31
N SER A 379 -24.35 7.00 20.47
CA SER A 379 -23.66 7.98 21.31
C SER A 379 -24.05 7.88 22.80
N ASN A 380 -23.15 8.31 23.68
CA ASN A 380 -23.46 8.58 25.08
C ASN A 380 -23.71 10.07 25.36
N LYS A 381 -23.69 10.93 24.33
CA LYS A 381 -23.90 12.37 24.41
C LYS A 381 -25.28 12.75 23.86
N LEU A 382 -26.28 12.85 24.75
CA LEU A 382 -27.66 13.16 24.36
C LEU A 382 -27.78 14.49 23.59
N SER A 383 -27.00 15.52 23.97
CA SER A 383 -27.00 16.83 23.33
C SER A 383 -26.54 16.81 21.87
N GLU A 384 -25.81 15.76 21.45
CA GLU A 384 -25.24 15.68 20.11
C GLU A 384 -26.12 14.89 19.13
N ILE A 385 -27.13 14.15 19.62
CA ILE A 385 -27.98 13.30 18.77
C ILE A 385 -28.76 14.13 17.75
N GLU A 386 -29.60 15.06 18.19
CA GLU A 386 -30.45 15.86 17.29
C GLU A 386 -29.63 16.66 16.25
N PRO A 387 -28.55 17.38 16.64
CA PRO A 387 -27.68 18.03 15.66
C PRO A 387 -27.02 17.06 14.67
N ALA A 388 -26.62 15.86 15.12
CA ALA A 388 -26.05 14.83 14.26
C ALA A 388 -27.08 14.29 13.26
N GLN A 389 -28.34 14.12 13.66
CA GLN A 389 -29.41 13.69 12.75
C GLN A 389 -29.62 14.68 11.61
N GLU A 390 -29.64 15.98 11.91
CA GLU A 390 -29.84 17.01 10.88
C GLU A 390 -28.62 17.11 9.96
N SER A 391 -27.41 17.07 10.54
CA SER A 391 -26.16 17.06 9.77
C SER A 391 -26.10 15.84 8.84
N LEU A 392 -26.49 14.65 9.32
CA LEU A 392 -26.49 13.43 8.50
C LEU A 392 -27.41 13.54 7.29
N ARG A 393 -28.61 14.11 7.45
CA ARG A 393 -29.52 14.34 6.32
C ARG A 393 -28.90 15.28 5.28
N SER A 394 -28.18 16.33 5.73
CA SER A 394 -27.50 17.25 4.82
C SER A 394 -26.31 16.62 4.09
N CYS A 395 -25.72 15.55 4.64
CA CYS A 395 -24.66 14.80 3.96
C CYS A 395 -25.21 13.95 2.79
N CYS A 396 -26.51 13.67 2.74
CA CYS A 396 -27.12 12.85 1.70
C CYS A 396 -27.73 13.71 0.58
N ARG A 397 -27.17 13.62 -0.64
CA ARG A 397 -27.72 14.28 -1.82
C ARG A 397 -28.57 13.31 -2.63
N LEU A 398 -29.85 13.64 -2.82
CA LEU A 398 -30.77 12.86 -3.63
C LEU A 398 -30.91 13.44 -5.05
N SER A 399 -31.05 12.56 -6.06
CA SER A 399 -31.42 12.89 -7.44
C SER A 399 -32.74 12.22 -7.84
N GLN A 400 -33.38 12.72 -8.89
CA GLN A 400 -34.59 12.07 -9.45
C GLN A 400 -34.25 10.88 -10.35
N GLU A 401 -33.12 10.94 -11.03
CA GLU A 401 -32.61 9.88 -11.91
C GLU A 401 -31.52 9.07 -11.21
N PRO A 402 -31.36 7.76 -11.51
CA PRO A 402 -30.28 6.95 -10.97
C PRO A 402 -28.90 7.55 -11.34
N PRO A 403 -27.98 7.71 -10.38
CA PRO A 403 -26.63 8.17 -10.69
C PRO A 403 -25.84 7.10 -11.46
N THR A 404 -24.80 7.53 -12.16
CA THR A 404 -23.83 6.59 -12.73
C THR A 404 -23.16 5.79 -11.60
N PRO A 405 -23.09 4.45 -11.71
CA PRO A 405 -22.36 3.64 -10.74
C PRO A 405 -20.92 4.14 -10.59
N LEU A 406 -20.45 4.15 -9.35
CA LEU A 406 -19.07 4.51 -9.03
C LEU A 406 -18.31 3.24 -8.66
N ASP A 407 -17.21 2.99 -9.35
CA ASP A 407 -16.32 1.88 -9.00
C ASP A 407 -15.62 2.18 -7.66
N LEU A 408 -15.64 1.22 -6.73
CA LEU A 408 -14.92 1.32 -5.47
C LEU A 408 -13.41 1.33 -5.69
N ILE A 409 -12.94 0.58 -6.70
CA ILE A 409 -11.56 0.54 -7.16
C ILE A 409 -11.54 1.17 -8.55
N ALA A 410 -11.11 2.43 -8.64
CA ALA A 410 -11.08 3.14 -9.92
C ALA A 410 -10.03 2.58 -10.87
N THR A 411 -8.87 2.19 -10.33
CA THR A 411 -7.80 1.55 -11.08
C THR A 411 -6.77 0.96 -10.13
N TYR A 412 -5.97 0.04 -10.65
CA TYR A 412 -4.74 -0.41 -10.02
C TYR A 412 -3.60 0.30 -10.73
N ILE A 413 -2.87 1.13 -10.00
CA ILE A 413 -1.54 1.51 -10.46
C ILE A 413 -0.67 0.34 -10.06
N LEU A 414 -0.44 -0.57 -11.02
CA LEU A 414 0.64 -1.52 -10.88
C LEU A 414 1.88 -0.66 -10.66
N GLY A 415 2.37 -0.60 -9.42
CA GLY A 415 3.70 -0.09 -9.15
C GLY A 415 4.60 -0.91 -10.05
N VAL A 416 5.04 -0.31 -11.14
CA VAL A 416 5.75 -1.03 -12.17
C VAL A 416 7.11 -1.26 -11.57
N ILE A 417 7.32 -2.44 -10.99
CA ILE A 417 8.63 -3.05 -11.22
C ILE A 417 8.55 -3.37 -12.70
N ALA A 418 9.01 -2.43 -13.51
CA ALA A 418 9.29 -2.68 -14.92
C ALA A 418 10.02 -4.00 -14.95
N LEU A 419 9.44 -5.03 -15.56
CA LEU A 419 10.14 -6.30 -15.67
C LEU A 419 11.47 -6.00 -16.36
N ARG A 420 12.58 -6.19 -15.65
CA ARG A 420 13.92 -5.92 -16.18
C ARG A 420 14.39 -7.17 -16.89
N VAL A 421 14.38 -7.12 -18.21
CA VAL A 421 14.81 -8.23 -19.05
C VAL A 421 16.16 -7.89 -19.64
N TYR A 422 17.15 -8.74 -19.39
CA TYR A 422 18.42 -8.68 -20.10
C TYR A 422 18.36 -9.58 -21.34
N LEU A 423 18.48 -9.02 -22.53
CA LEU A 423 18.52 -9.74 -23.80
C LEU A 423 19.96 -9.96 -24.27
N SER A 424 20.37 -11.21 -24.49
CA SER A 424 21.70 -11.57 -25.02
C SER A 424 21.60 -12.13 -26.43
N ALA A 425 22.01 -11.34 -27.43
CA ALA A 425 22.15 -11.75 -28.83
C ALA A 425 23.54 -11.34 -29.36
N GLY A 426 24.27 -12.29 -29.94
CA GLY A 426 25.63 -12.05 -30.44
C GLY A 426 25.78 -12.14 -31.96
N GLU A 427 24.75 -12.61 -32.66
CA GLU A 427 24.74 -12.83 -34.10
C GLU A 427 23.53 -12.12 -34.73
N TYR A 428 23.63 -11.82 -36.03
CA TYR A 428 22.58 -11.08 -36.75
C TYR A 428 21.21 -11.80 -36.74
N SER A 429 21.20 -13.13 -36.88
CA SER A 429 19.96 -13.93 -36.77
C SER A 429 19.35 -13.84 -35.37
N GLY A 430 20.18 -14.07 -34.34
CA GLY A 430 19.77 -13.97 -32.94
C GLY A 430 19.26 -12.57 -32.57
N GLU A 431 19.85 -11.52 -33.13
CA GLU A 431 19.43 -10.13 -32.93
C GLU A 431 18.00 -9.88 -33.45
N MET A 432 17.65 -10.40 -34.62
CA MET A 432 16.31 -10.22 -35.20
C MET A 432 15.23 -10.91 -34.34
N HIS A 433 15.55 -12.08 -33.79
CA HIS A 433 14.68 -12.77 -32.85
C HIS A 433 14.57 -12.01 -31.52
N ALA A 434 15.68 -11.50 -30.98
CA ALA A 434 15.70 -10.69 -29.77
C ALA A 434 14.91 -9.39 -29.94
N ALA A 435 15.02 -8.72 -31.09
CA ALA A 435 14.24 -7.53 -31.42
C ALA A 435 12.74 -7.83 -31.55
N THR A 436 12.38 -9.00 -32.09
CA THR A 436 10.98 -9.45 -32.17
C THR A 436 10.40 -9.71 -30.78
N LEU A 437 11.17 -10.41 -29.93
CA LEU A 437 10.81 -10.62 -28.53
C LEU A 437 10.67 -9.30 -27.78
N ALA A 438 11.62 -8.36 -27.95
CA ALA A 438 11.58 -7.04 -27.33
C ALA A 438 10.28 -6.28 -27.66
N ARG A 439 9.85 -6.28 -28.93
CA ARG A 439 8.59 -5.66 -29.35
C ARG A 439 7.38 -6.36 -28.74
N ALA A 440 7.39 -7.70 -28.69
CA ALA A 440 6.30 -8.47 -28.10
C ALA A 440 6.19 -8.23 -26.58
N LEU A 441 7.33 -8.18 -25.87
CA LEU A 441 7.39 -7.84 -24.46
C LEU A 441 6.83 -6.44 -24.20
N ARG A 442 7.26 -5.44 -24.97
CA ARG A 442 6.72 -4.06 -24.86
C ARG A 442 5.25 -3.94 -25.21
N ALA A 443 4.75 -4.73 -26.16
CA ALA A 443 3.33 -4.74 -26.49
C ALA A 443 2.48 -5.34 -25.36
N HIS A 444 3.04 -6.29 -24.61
CA HIS A 444 2.36 -6.93 -23.47
C HIS A 444 2.53 -6.14 -22.17
N ASP A 445 3.70 -5.54 -21.95
CA ASP A 445 4.05 -4.72 -20.79
C ASP A 445 4.75 -3.45 -21.29
N PRO A 446 4.03 -2.33 -21.47
CA PRO A 446 4.58 -1.08 -22.00
C PRO A 446 5.73 -0.51 -21.17
N ASP A 447 5.79 -0.86 -19.89
CA ASP A 447 6.74 -0.32 -18.94
C ASP A 447 7.94 -1.25 -18.72
N VAL A 448 8.05 -2.37 -19.45
CA VAL A 448 9.18 -3.31 -19.39
C VAL A 448 10.53 -2.61 -19.68
N GLU A 449 11.51 -2.82 -18.81
CA GLU A 449 12.87 -2.30 -19.00
C GLU A 449 13.70 -3.36 -19.73
N LEU A 450 14.08 -3.05 -20.97
CA LEU A 450 14.86 -3.95 -21.81
C LEU A 450 16.28 -3.44 -21.89
N ILE A 451 17.20 -4.17 -21.28
CA ILE A 451 18.65 -3.95 -21.40
C ILE A 451 19.27 -5.13 -22.13
N GLY A 452 20.44 -4.98 -22.75
CA GLY A 452 21.03 -6.15 -23.39
C GLY A 452 22.31 -5.94 -24.17
N MET A 453 22.74 -7.03 -24.78
CA MET A 453 23.82 -7.10 -25.74
C MET A 453 23.25 -7.48 -27.11
N GLY A 454 23.57 -6.70 -28.14
CA GLY A 454 23.04 -6.86 -29.50
C GLY A 454 23.34 -5.66 -30.39
N GLY A 455 22.62 -5.53 -31.50
CA GLY A 455 22.90 -4.50 -32.53
C GLY A 455 21.81 -3.43 -32.67
N SER A 456 21.70 -2.86 -33.87
CA SER A 456 20.79 -1.77 -34.22
C SER A 456 19.31 -2.15 -34.26
N ALA A 457 18.95 -3.38 -34.59
CA ALA A 457 17.57 -3.86 -34.62
C ALA A 457 16.98 -3.95 -33.21
N MET A 458 17.78 -4.35 -32.21
CA MET A 458 17.38 -4.32 -30.81
C MET A 458 17.21 -2.89 -30.28
N ARG A 459 18.13 -1.96 -30.65
CA ARG A 459 17.96 -0.53 -30.32
C ARG A 459 16.66 0.02 -30.90
N ALA A 460 16.35 -0.29 -32.16
CA ALA A 460 15.11 0.12 -32.82
C ALA A 460 13.84 -0.50 -32.18
N ALA A 461 13.97 -1.66 -31.53
CA ALA A 461 12.92 -2.27 -30.73
C ALA A 461 12.79 -1.67 -29.31
N GLY A 462 13.62 -0.69 -28.96
CA GLY A 462 13.58 0.00 -27.66
C GLY A 462 14.39 -0.69 -26.57
N VAL A 463 15.38 -1.52 -26.92
CA VAL A 463 16.34 -2.11 -25.98
C VAL A 463 17.49 -1.13 -25.74
N GLU A 464 17.84 -0.88 -24.49
CA GLU A 464 19.10 -0.23 -24.11
C GLU A 464 20.26 -1.23 -24.36
N VAL A 465 20.86 -1.12 -25.54
CA VAL A 465 21.99 -1.96 -25.93
C VAL A 465 23.28 -1.42 -25.30
N LEU A 466 23.79 -2.16 -24.33
CA LEU A 466 25.00 -1.84 -23.57
C LEU A 466 26.28 -2.31 -24.27
N PHE A 467 26.17 -3.39 -25.04
CA PHE A 467 27.29 -4.01 -25.75
C PHE A 467 26.86 -4.40 -27.16
N ASP A 468 27.71 -4.10 -28.16
CA ASP A 468 27.44 -4.41 -29.58
C ASP A 468 28.52 -5.33 -30.16
N PRO A 469 28.39 -6.66 -29.97
CA PRO A 469 29.37 -7.62 -30.45
C PRO A 469 29.34 -7.78 -31.98
N ILE A 470 28.24 -7.39 -32.63
CA ILE A 470 28.02 -7.53 -34.08
C ILE A 470 28.80 -6.46 -34.85
N ALA A 471 28.94 -5.26 -34.29
CA ALA A 471 29.82 -4.22 -34.84
C ALA A 471 31.31 -4.62 -34.88
N ALA A 472 31.70 -5.69 -34.16
CA ALA A 472 33.08 -6.15 -34.02
C ALA A 472 33.44 -7.39 -34.87
N SER A 473 32.56 -7.88 -35.74
CA SER A 473 32.82 -9.08 -36.55
C SER A 473 33.72 -8.78 -37.77
N THR A 474 35.05 -8.92 -37.61
CA THR A 474 36.02 -9.02 -38.72
C THR A 474 36.63 -10.42 -38.81
N ILE A 475 36.89 -10.86 -40.05
CA ILE A 475 37.28 -12.24 -40.40
C ILE A 475 38.80 -12.35 -40.56
N GLY A 476 39.48 -13.07 -39.66
CA GLY A 476 40.90 -13.39 -39.76
C GLY A 476 41.40 -14.43 -38.74
N PHE A 477 42.21 -15.41 -39.17
CA PHE A 477 42.69 -16.53 -38.34
C PHE A 477 43.62 -16.09 -37.18
N LEU A 478 44.37 -14.99 -37.33
CA LEU A 478 45.19 -14.40 -36.28
C LEU A 478 44.38 -13.61 -35.24
N GLU A 479 43.19 -13.13 -35.61
CA GLU A 479 42.27 -12.41 -34.72
C GLU A 479 41.46 -13.37 -33.83
N ALA A 480 41.43 -14.68 -34.14
CA ALA A 480 40.78 -15.72 -33.33
C ALA A 480 41.42 -15.94 -31.95
N LEU A 481 42.71 -15.63 -31.79
CA LEU A 481 43.38 -15.65 -30.47
C LEU A 481 43.10 -14.36 -29.68
N ALA A 482 43.00 -13.22 -30.37
CA ALA A 482 42.59 -11.95 -29.78
C ALA A 482 41.09 -11.92 -29.43
N SER A 483 40.27 -12.71 -30.12
CA SER A 483 38.84 -12.84 -29.86
C SER A 483 38.57 -13.60 -28.56
N LEU A 484 39.40 -14.59 -28.16
CA LEU A 484 39.27 -15.28 -26.87
C LEU A 484 39.47 -14.34 -25.66
N ARG A 485 40.43 -13.41 -25.76
CA ARG A 485 40.63 -12.38 -24.72
C ARG A 485 39.46 -11.41 -24.67
N ARG A 486 39.03 -10.90 -25.83
CA ARG A 486 37.86 -10.01 -25.94
C ARG A 486 36.58 -10.67 -25.43
N TYR A 487 36.40 -11.95 -25.73
CA TYR A 487 35.26 -12.74 -25.30
C TYR A 487 35.21 -12.89 -23.77
N ARG A 488 36.35 -13.18 -23.12
CA ARG A 488 36.42 -13.21 -21.65
C ARG A 488 36.17 -11.85 -21.03
N GLN A 489 36.70 -10.79 -21.63
CA GLN A 489 36.48 -9.42 -21.16
C GLN A 489 35.01 -9.02 -21.26
N LEU A 490 34.37 -9.29 -22.41
CA LEU A 490 32.94 -9.04 -22.61
C LEU A 490 32.08 -9.82 -21.61
N LEU A 491 32.42 -11.09 -21.34
CA LEU A 491 31.73 -11.89 -20.33
C LEU A 491 31.84 -11.28 -18.94
N GLN A 492 33.03 -10.77 -18.56
CA GLN A 492 33.23 -10.08 -17.28
C GLN A 492 32.45 -8.77 -17.18
N GLU A 493 32.45 -7.97 -18.24
CA GLU A 493 31.71 -6.69 -18.31
C GLU A 493 30.20 -6.93 -18.22
N VAL A 494 29.67 -7.89 -18.99
CA VAL A 494 28.26 -8.31 -18.91
C VAL A 494 27.93 -8.82 -17.51
N THR A 495 28.79 -9.67 -16.92
CA THR A 495 28.56 -10.20 -15.56
C THR A 495 28.53 -9.08 -14.52
N SER A 496 29.40 -8.07 -14.66
CA SER A 496 29.40 -6.87 -13.79
C SER A 496 28.09 -6.10 -13.92
N VAL A 497 27.61 -5.88 -15.15
CA VAL A 497 26.33 -5.23 -15.41
C VAL A 497 25.18 -6.05 -14.81
N LEU A 498 25.18 -7.37 -14.96
CA LEU A 498 24.15 -8.24 -14.36
C LEU A 498 24.16 -8.19 -12.84
N ALA A 499 25.34 -8.11 -12.21
CA ALA A 499 25.47 -7.98 -10.76
C ALA A 499 25.00 -6.62 -10.25
N GLU A 500 25.24 -5.53 -11.01
CA GLU A 500 24.84 -4.17 -10.67
C GLU A 500 23.34 -3.92 -10.95
N ARG A 501 22.89 -4.20 -12.17
CA ARG A 501 21.54 -3.94 -12.65
C ARG A 501 20.53 -4.97 -12.17
N ARG A 502 20.96 -6.20 -11.83
CA ARG A 502 20.11 -7.28 -11.30
C ARG A 502 18.79 -7.43 -12.06
N PRO A 503 18.82 -7.81 -13.36
CA PRO A 503 17.60 -8.03 -14.13
C PRO A 503 16.75 -9.14 -13.51
N ASP A 504 15.44 -9.08 -13.69
CA ASP A 504 14.50 -10.08 -13.17
C ASP A 504 14.56 -11.38 -13.97
N VAL A 505 14.98 -11.32 -15.24
CA VAL A 505 15.27 -12.49 -16.08
C VAL A 505 16.31 -12.16 -17.15
N VAL A 506 17.17 -13.12 -17.44
CA VAL A 506 18.14 -13.05 -18.54
C VAL A 506 17.64 -13.95 -19.67
N VAL A 507 17.31 -13.37 -20.82
CA VAL A 507 16.87 -14.10 -22.00
C VAL A 507 17.97 -14.14 -23.03
N TRP A 508 18.22 -15.33 -23.54
CA TRP A 508 19.30 -15.55 -24.49
C TRP A 508 18.77 -16.06 -25.80
N VAL A 509 19.32 -15.51 -26.87
CA VAL A 509 18.84 -15.72 -28.21
C VAL A 509 20.01 -16.10 -29.10
N ASP A 510 20.05 -17.37 -29.48
CA ASP A 510 20.91 -17.95 -30.52
C ASP A 510 22.36 -17.43 -30.56
N PHE A 511 23.08 -17.55 -29.42
CA PHE A 511 24.50 -17.22 -29.30
C PHE A 511 25.22 -18.22 -28.39
N GLY A 512 25.23 -19.48 -28.85
CA GLY A 512 25.41 -20.67 -28.02
C GLY A 512 26.61 -20.66 -27.06
N GLY A 513 27.84 -20.53 -27.58
CA GLY A 513 29.04 -20.65 -26.75
C GLY A 513 29.13 -19.58 -25.64
N PHE A 514 28.87 -18.31 -25.98
CA PHE A 514 28.86 -17.19 -25.03
C PHE A 514 27.73 -17.29 -24.03
N ASN A 515 26.52 -17.58 -24.50
CA ASN A 515 25.37 -17.70 -23.62
C ASN A 515 25.59 -18.83 -22.62
N LEU A 516 26.09 -20.00 -23.01
CA LEU A 516 26.42 -21.07 -22.04
C LEU A 516 27.38 -20.62 -20.92
N ALA A 517 28.43 -19.85 -21.25
CA ALA A 517 29.33 -19.30 -20.24
C ALA A 517 28.62 -18.29 -19.32
N LEU A 518 27.76 -17.44 -19.91
CA LEU A 518 26.93 -16.49 -19.18
C LEU A 518 25.95 -17.20 -18.21
N ALA A 519 25.52 -18.45 -18.45
CA ALA A 519 24.60 -19.20 -17.56
C ALA A 519 25.29 -19.51 -16.26
N GLY A 520 26.54 -19.95 -16.37
CA GLY A 520 27.35 -20.26 -15.21
C GLY A 520 27.39 -19.05 -14.29
N GLU A 521 27.60 -17.86 -14.85
CA GLU A 521 27.62 -16.60 -14.09
C GLU A 521 26.23 -16.17 -13.59
N CYS A 522 25.18 -16.25 -14.42
CA CYS A 522 23.81 -15.97 -13.99
C CYS A 522 23.39 -16.88 -12.82
N ASN A 523 23.69 -18.17 -12.90
CA ASN A 523 23.40 -19.13 -11.84
C ASN A 523 24.16 -18.81 -10.55
N ARG A 524 25.43 -18.36 -10.65
CA ARG A 524 26.19 -17.86 -9.49
C ARG A 524 25.58 -16.60 -8.88
N LEU A 525 24.97 -15.75 -9.69
CA LEU A 525 24.31 -14.52 -9.25
C LEU A 525 22.86 -14.73 -8.78
N GLY A 526 22.31 -15.95 -8.93
CA GLY A 526 20.92 -16.27 -8.61
C GLY A 526 19.90 -15.65 -9.59
N LEU A 527 20.31 -15.39 -10.83
CA LEU A 527 19.47 -14.80 -11.87
C LEU A 527 18.82 -15.90 -12.73
N PRO A 528 17.49 -15.89 -12.93
CA PRO A 528 16.83 -16.87 -13.77
C PRO A 528 17.17 -16.63 -15.24
N VAL A 529 17.37 -17.72 -15.98
CA VAL A 529 17.74 -17.71 -17.39
C VAL A 529 16.66 -18.39 -18.21
N VAL A 530 16.23 -17.74 -19.28
CA VAL A 530 15.30 -18.29 -20.28
C VAL A 530 16.01 -18.36 -21.62
N CYS A 531 15.95 -19.51 -22.27
CA CYS A 531 16.54 -19.71 -23.59
C CYS A 531 15.47 -19.68 -24.66
N VAL A 532 15.67 -18.84 -25.68
CA VAL A 532 14.79 -18.76 -26.85
C VAL A 532 15.57 -19.28 -28.06
N PHE A 533 15.21 -20.50 -28.47
CA PHE A 533 15.61 -21.05 -29.76
C PHE A 533 14.47 -20.80 -30.75
N SER A 534 14.74 -20.09 -31.84
CA SER A 534 13.79 -20.08 -32.95
C SER A 534 13.82 -21.46 -33.62
N PRO A 535 12.68 -22.08 -33.94
CA PRO A 535 12.70 -23.24 -34.83
C PRO A 535 13.28 -22.78 -36.16
N SER A 536 14.38 -23.45 -36.55
CA SER A 536 15.07 -23.30 -37.83
C SER A 536 14.23 -23.79 -39.00
#